data_AF-A0A9E5UVS8-F1
#
_entry.id   AF-A0A9E5UVS8-F1
#
_cell.length_a   1.000
_cell.length_b   1.000
_cell.length_c   1.000
_cell.angle_alpha   90.00
_cell.angle_beta   90.00
_cell.angle_gamma   90.00
#
_symmetry.space_group_name_H-M   'P 1'
#
loop_
_entity.id
_entity.type
_entity.pdbx_description
1 polymer ?
#
loop_
_entity_poly.entity_id
_entity_poly.type
_entity_poly.pdbx_seq_one_letter_code
_entity_poly.pdbx_strand_id
1 'polypeptide(L)'
;MTSQTPSDAEKPKAKRTGKPLPPKLIIWLGKLIWTPMWQVMMSNLAPRSKSGEYIRPSSQFRNFISTEEGNLYLPEAGRYRLYVGMSCPWAHRTLVVRALKGLEDAIALSIVSPLDSGWALDQPEAEIRTLADLYQLGEPGYSGRSTVPVLWDTQTQTIVNNESAEVIVMLNSEFNAIATHPTLDLYPEALKPKIDEWNEKIYHSVNNGVYRCGFAQTQEAYDVACKQLFNTLDEIDAILEKNRYLCGDYPTLADVRLFTTLFRFDVAYYGLFKCNRRRIQDYKNLGAYLSDLYQLPGVASTCDQESVKRDYYGNLFPLNPGGIIPSGPDLTNISEPHGREMLGKAGRAIRP
;
A
#
# COMPACT_ATOMS: atom_id res chain seq x y z
N MET A 1 61.23 -17.00 43.10
CA MET A 1 60.84 -16.33 41.84
C MET A 1 59.60 -15.52 42.10
N THR A 2 59.81 -14.22 42.22
CA THR A 2 58.81 -13.16 42.42
C THR A 2 58.12 -12.83 41.09
N SER A 3 56.79 -12.77 41.08
CA SER A 3 56.09 -11.77 40.27
C SER A 3 54.79 -11.36 40.96
N GLN A 4 54.81 -10.15 41.53
CA GLN A 4 53.62 -9.42 41.93
C GLN A 4 53.00 -8.80 40.68
N THR A 5 51.70 -8.98 40.52
CA THR A 5 50.84 -8.30 39.53
C THR A 5 50.84 -6.78 39.76
N PRO A 6 50.89 -5.94 38.71
CA PRO A 6 50.81 -4.49 38.86
C PRO A 6 49.38 -4.02 39.11
N SER A 7 49.29 -3.04 40.00
CA SER A 7 48.16 -2.17 40.31
C SER A 7 47.45 -1.59 39.08
N ASP A 8 46.12 -1.58 39.12
CA ASP A 8 45.24 -0.86 38.20
C ASP A 8 45.60 0.63 38.13
N ALA A 9 46.02 1.09 36.97
CA ALA A 9 46.19 2.51 36.67
C ALA A 9 44.85 3.08 36.18
N GLU A 10 44.24 3.91 37.02
CA GLU A 10 43.01 4.65 36.73
C GLU A 10 43.23 5.62 35.54
N LYS A 11 42.55 5.40 34.42
CA LYS A 11 42.60 6.32 33.26
C LYS A 11 41.94 7.65 33.63
N PRO A 12 42.54 8.81 33.30
CA PRO A 12 41.94 10.11 33.61
C PRO A 12 40.67 10.35 32.79
N LYS A 13 39.56 10.66 33.47
CA LYS A 13 38.29 11.08 32.84
C LYS A 13 38.50 12.43 32.13
N ALA A 14 38.28 12.46 30.83
CA ALA A 14 38.30 13.69 30.03
C ALA A 14 37.28 14.72 30.59
N LYS A 15 37.77 15.87 31.04
CA LYS A 15 36.91 17.02 31.41
C LYS A 15 36.27 17.57 30.14
N ARG A 16 34.95 17.42 29.99
CA ARG A 16 34.17 18.12 28.95
C ARG A 16 34.20 19.63 29.23
N THR A 17 35.04 20.36 28.50
CA THR A 17 35.18 21.81 28.61
C THR A 17 34.18 22.51 27.68
N GLY A 18 33.02 22.90 28.22
CA GLY A 18 32.05 23.76 27.56
C GLY A 18 30.74 23.79 28.32
N LYS A 19 30.26 24.99 28.70
CA LYS A 19 28.89 25.12 29.23
C LYS A 19 27.92 24.73 28.10
N PRO A 20 26.95 23.82 28.33
CA PRO A 20 25.98 23.46 27.29
C PRO A 20 25.20 24.71 26.87
N LEU A 21 24.89 24.81 25.58
CA LEU A 21 24.05 25.88 25.06
C LEU A 21 22.70 25.90 25.81
N PRO A 22 22.11 27.08 26.08
CA PRO A 22 20.81 27.16 26.72
C PRO A 22 19.76 26.39 25.91
N PRO A 23 18.89 25.56 26.53
CA PRO A 23 17.92 24.74 25.82
C PRO A 23 17.03 25.54 24.85
N LYS A 24 16.65 26.76 25.22
CA LYS A 24 15.85 27.67 24.37
C LYS A 24 16.55 28.01 23.06
N LEU A 25 17.86 28.24 23.09
CA LEU A 25 18.65 28.60 21.92
C LEU A 25 18.79 27.40 20.96
N ILE A 26 19.03 26.21 21.50
CA ILE A 26 19.09 24.96 20.72
C ILE A 26 17.76 24.71 20.01
N ILE A 27 16.63 24.84 20.73
CA ILE A 27 15.29 24.64 20.17
C ILE A 27 14.99 25.65 19.06
N TRP A 28 15.34 26.92 19.27
CA TRP A 28 15.12 27.98 18.28
C TRP A 28 15.94 27.73 17.01
N LEU A 29 17.24 27.46 17.13
CA LEU A 29 18.10 27.10 15.99
C LEU A 29 17.59 25.85 15.27
N GLY A 30 17.19 24.83 16.02
CA GLY A 30 16.60 23.62 15.49
C GLY A 30 15.36 23.90 14.66
N LYS A 31 14.41 24.72 15.15
CA LYS A 31 13.21 25.10 14.41
C LYS A 31 13.52 25.88 13.14
N LEU A 32 14.48 26.81 13.19
CA LEU A 32 14.88 27.61 12.04
C LEU A 32 15.50 26.78 10.91
N ILE A 33 16.29 25.76 11.24
CA ILE A 33 16.96 24.91 10.23
C ILE A 33 16.04 23.78 9.78
N TRP A 34 15.33 23.14 10.72
CA TRP A 34 14.51 21.97 10.43
C TRP A 34 13.34 22.31 9.50
N THR A 35 12.65 23.43 9.73
CA THR A 35 11.42 23.74 8.98
C THR A 35 11.68 23.89 7.47
N PRO A 36 12.67 24.69 7.01
CA PRO A 36 12.99 24.78 5.58
C PRO A 36 13.50 23.45 4.99
N MET A 37 14.35 22.74 5.73
CA MET A 37 14.87 21.45 5.29
C MET A 37 13.74 20.43 5.11
N TRP A 38 12.82 20.35 6.06
CA TRP A 38 11.63 19.50 5.99
C TRP A 38 10.78 19.83 4.77
N GLN A 39 10.54 21.12 4.48
CA GLN A 39 9.75 21.54 3.32
C GLN A 39 10.38 21.08 1.99
N VAL A 40 11.71 21.18 1.86
CA VAL A 40 12.43 20.72 0.65
C VAL A 40 12.31 19.20 0.49
N MET A 41 12.60 18.45 1.56
CA MET A 41 12.52 16.99 1.54
C MET A 41 11.10 16.49 1.27
N MET A 42 10.09 17.10 1.90
CA MET A 42 8.69 16.78 1.66
C MET A 42 8.26 17.07 0.23
N SER A 43 8.75 18.16 -0.39
CA SER A 43 8.40 18.49 -1.78
C SER A 43 8.98 17.49 -2.78
N ASN A 44 10.14 16.88 -2.47
CA ASN A 44 10.73 15.81 -3.28
C ASN A 44 10.00 14.47 -3.10
N LEU A 45 9.64 14.12 -1.85
CA LEU A 45 8.91 12.91 -1.54
C LEU A 45 7.49 12.95 -2.13
N ALA A 46 6.76 14.04 -1.85
CA ALA A 46 5.35 14.23 -2.12
C ALA A 46 5.11 15.57 -2.85
N PRO A 47 4.98 15.56 -4.18
CA PRO A 47 4.63 16.74 -4.96
C PRO A 47 3.33 17.38 -4.46
N ARG A 48 3.26 18.71 -4.46
CA ARG A 48 2.12 19.44 -3.91
C ARG A 48 1.63 20.60 -4.75
N SER A 49 0.38 20.98 -4.56
CA SER A 49 -0.20 22.22 -5.07
C SER A 49 0.35 23.45 -4.31
N LYS A 50 -0.01 24.66 -4.79
CA LYS A 50 0.27 25.91 -4.07
C LYS A 50 -0.41 25.96 -2.70
N SER A 51 -1.58 25.32 -2.54
CA SER A 51 -2.33 25.23 -1.27
C SER A 51 -1.75 24.20 -0.27
N GLY A 52 -0.75 23.40 -0.67
CA GLY A 52 -0.15 22.38 0.21
C GLY A 52 -0.73 20.98 0.05
N GLU A 53 -1.65 20.78 -0.90
CA GLU A 53 -2.29 19.50 -1.17
C GLU A 53 -1.37 18.58 -1.96
N TYR A 54 -1.27 17.31 -1.55
CA TYR A 54 -0.52 16.29 -2.28
C TYR A 54 -1.13 16.00 -3.66
N ILE A 55 -0.27 15.93 -4.68
CA ILE A 55 -0.60 15.56 -6.06
C ILE A 55 0.12 14.25 -6.41
N ARG A 56 -0.65 13.20 -6.68
CA ARG A 56 -0.12 11.89 -7.08
C ARG A 56 0.29 11.92 -8.57
N PRO A 57 1.54 11.59 -8.92
CA PRO A 57 1.94 11.40 -10.31
C PRO A 57 1.18 10.23 -10.96
N SER A 58 0.84 10.37 -12.24
CA SER A 58 0.17 9.32 -13.02
C SER A 58 1.14 8.23 -13.48
N SER A 59 0.64 7.00 -13.57
CA SER A 59 1.32 5.83 -14.15
C SER A 59 1.54 6.02 -15.66
N GLN A 60 2.67 5.55 -16.19
CA GLN A 60 3.13 5.86 -17.56
C GLN A 60 3.00 4.69 -18.54
N PHE A 61 3.07 3.44 -18.07
CA PHE A 61 2.92 2.25 -18.91
C PHE A 61 1.50 1.72 -18.80
N ARG A 62 0.78 1.70 -19.94
CA ARG A 62 -0.68 1.53 -20.00
C ARG A 62 -1.11 0.56 -21.11
N ASN A 63 -0.27 -0.41 -21.47
CA ASN A 63 -0.67 -1.45 -22.42
C ASN A 63 -1.61 -2.46 -21.75
N PHE A 64 -2.30 -3.26 -22.55
CA PHE A 64 -3.27 -4.24 -22.09
C PHE A 64 -2.99 -5.63 -22.67
N ILE A 65 -3.20 -6.64 -21.84
CA ILE A 65 -3.31 -8.04 -22.25
C ILE A 65 -4.71 -8.24 -22.83
N SER A 66 -4.81 -8.92 -23.96
CA SER A 66 -6.10 -9.23 -24.58
C SER A 66 -5.96 -10.37 -25.59
N THR A 67 -7.05 -11.07 -25.87
CA THR A 67 -7.15 -12.04 -26.97
C THR A 67 -7.56 -11.41 -28.30
N GLU A 68 -7.74 -10.09 -28.36
CA GLU A 68 -8.07 -9.38 -29.59
C GLU A 68 -6.99 -9.56 -30.67
N GLU A 69 -7.43 -9.65 -31.93
CA GLU A 69 -6.54 -9.83 -33.06
C GLU A 69 -5.53 -8.68 -33.15
N GLY A 70 -4.24 -9.01 -33.26
CA GLY A 70 -3.16 -8.04 -33.33
C GLY A 70 -2.66 -7.52 -31.98
N ASN A 71 -3.22 -7.97 -30.85
CA ASN A 71 -2.65 -7.64 -29.55
C ASN A 71 -1.30 -8.33 -29.34
N LEU A 72 -0.29 -7.56 -28.93
CA LEU A 72 1.06 -8.06 -28.69
C LEU A 72 1.16 -8.95 -27.44
N TYR A 73 0.33 -8.68 -26.43
CA TYR A 73 0.36 -9.27 -25.11
C TYR A 73 -0.82 -10.26 -24.95
N LEU A 74 -0.58 -11.54 -25.24
CA LEU A 74 -1.59 -12.61 -25.15
C LEU A 74 -1.59 -13.29 -23.77
N PRO A 75 -2.76 -13.64 -23.20
CA PRO A 75 -2.88 -14.22 -21.86
C PRO A 75 -2.37 -15.67 -21.77
N GLU A 76 -1.05 -15.82 -21.72
CA GLU A 76 -0.35 -17.12 -21.69
C GLU A 76 0.20 -17.45 -20.30
N ALA A 77 0.02 -18.70 -19.87
CA ALA A 77 0.59 -19.21 -18.63
C ALA A 77 2.13 -19.19 -18.69
N GLY A 78 2.76 -18.65 -17.64
CA GLY A 78 4.22 -18.58 -17.52
C GLY A 78 4.89 -17.43 -18.29
N ARG A 79 4.12 -16.62 -19.04
CA ARG A 79 4.65 -15.48 -19.81
C ARG A 79 4.86 -14.21 -18.96
N TYR A 80 4.05 -14.03 -17.92
CA TYR A 80 4.00 -12.78 -17.18
C TYR A 80 4.59 -12.89 -15.78
N ARG A 81 5.19 -11.79 -15.33
CA ARG A 81 5.70 -11.62 -13.97
C ARG A 81 5.16 -10.34 -13.35
N LEU A 82 4.75 -10.43 -12.09
CA LEU A 82 4.39 -9.27 -11.27
C LEU A 82 5.56 -8.91 -10.35
N TYR A 83 6.03 -7.68 -10.43
CA TYR A 83 6.94 -7.11 -9.43
C TYR A 83 6.14 -6.30 -8.42
N VAL A 84 6.23 -6.66 -7.14
CA VAL A 84 5.40 -6.08 -6.07
C VAL A 84 6.21 -5.77 -4.82
N GLY A 85 5.89 -4.65 -4.16
CA GLY A 85 6.32 -4.40 -2.80
C GLY A 85 5.20 -4.77 -1.84
N MET A 86 5.47 -5.68 -0.88
CA MET A 86 4.45 -6.18 0.06
C MET A 86 3.81 -5.06 0.90
N SER A 87 4.55 -3.97 1.14
CA SER A 87 4.07 -2.78 1.83
C SER A 87 3.12 -1.91 1.00
N CYS A 88 3.16 -1.98 -0.34
CA CYS A 88 2.45 -1.04 -1.22
C CYS A 88 0.97 -1.43 -1.41
N PRO A 89 0.00 -0.55 -1.10
CA PRO A 89 -1.43 -0.86 -1.28
C PRO A 89 -1.81 -1.04 -2.76
N TRP A 90 -1.17 -0.31 -3.67
CA TRP A 90 -1.44 -0.42 -5.11
C TRP A 90 -0.99 -1.79 -5.64
N ALA A 91 0.18 -2.26 -5.22
CA ALA A 91 0.66 -3.59 -5.60
C ALA A 91 -0.11 -4.71 -4.89
N HIS A 92 -0.54 -4.49 -3.65
CA HIS A 92 -1.33 -5.47 -2.92
C HIS A 92 -2.68 -5.76 -3.62
N ARG A 93 -3.24 -4.83 -4.41
CA ARG A 93 -4.45 -5.12 -5.22
C ARG A 93 -4.22 -6.25 -6.21
N THR A 94 -3.06 -6.25 -6.88
CA THR A 94 -2.74 -7.27 -7.89
C THR A 94 -2.48 -8.62 -7.23
N LEU A 95 -1.87 -8.63 -6.04
CA LEU A 95 -1.72 -9.83 -5.23
C LEU A 95 -3.08 -10.44 -4.83
N VAL A 96 -4.01 -9.62 -4.33
CA VAL A 96 -5.34 -10.09 -3.93
C VAL A 96 -6.10 -10.66 -5.11
N VAL A 97 -6.13 -9.97 -6.26
CA VAL A 97 -6.82 -10.50 -7.46
C VAL A 97 -6.12 -11.76 -7.99
N ARG A 98 -4.78 -11.80 -8.02
CA ARG A 98 -4.02 -13.00 -8.40
C ARG A 98 -4.40 -14.20 -7.53
N ALA A 99 -4.52 -14.01 -6.22
CA ALA A 99 -4.91 -15.07 -5.29
C ALA A 99 -6.38 -15.49 -5.46
N LEU A 100 -7.30 -14.52 -5.53
CA LEU A 100 -8.73 -14.81 -5.69
C LEU A 100 -9.04 -15.53 -7.01
N LYS A 101 -8.37 -15.14 -8.10
CA LYS A 101 -8.48 -15.78 -9.42
C LYS A 101 -7.71 -17.09 -9.51
N GLY A 102 -6.83 -17.37 -8.54
CA GLY A 102 -6.02 -18.57 -8.51
C GLY A 102 -5.04 -18.63 -9.68
N LEU A 103 -4.30 -17.53 -9.88
CA LEU A 103 -3.35 -17.30 -10.97
C LEU A 103 -1.88 -17.51 -10.53
N GLU A 104 -1.66 -18.18 -9.42
CA GLU A 104 -0.34 -18.28 -8.80
C GLU A 104 0.68 -19.02 -9.68
N ASP A 105 0.24 -20.10 -10.31
CA ASP A 105 1.07 -20.90 -11.21
C ASP A 105 1.22 -20.25 -12.61
N ALA A 106 0.24 -19.43 -13.00
CA ALA A 106 0.21 -18.79 -14.32
C ALA A 106 1.07 -17.52 -14.39
N ILE A 107 1.14 -16.76 -13.29
CA ILE A 107 1.81 -15.46 -13.25
C ILE A 107 2.84 -15.49 -12.13
N ALA A 108 4.11 -15.41 -12.51
CA ALA A 108 5.23 -15.39 -11.58
C ALA A 108 5.23 -14.13 -10.71
N LEU A 109 5.83 -14.20 -9.54
CA LEU A 109 5.90 -13.09 -8.58
C LEU A 109 7.34 -12.83 -8.18
N SER A 110 7.76 -11.56 -8.24
CA SER A 110 9.03 -11.09 -7.68
C SER A 110 8.75 -9.99 -6.65
N ILE A 111 9.28 -10.18 -5.45
CA ILE A 111 9.10 -9.24 -4.35
C ILE A 111 10.24 -8.24 -4.35
N VAL A 112 9.88 -6.98 -4.13
CA VAL A 112 10.84 -5.90 -3.93
C VAL A 112 10.72 -5.30 -2.52
N SER A 113 11.87 -5.01 -1.93
CA SER A 113 12.00 -4.31 -0.66
C SER A 113 12.41 -2.85 -0.86
N PRO A 114 11.94 -1.94 0.00
CA PRO A 114 12.24 -0.51 -0.12
C PRO A 114 13.73 -0.21 0.14
N LEU A 115 14.27 0.74 -0.63
CA LEU A 115 15.57 1.40 -0.44
C LEU A 115 15.35 2.91 -0.23
N ASP A 116 16.37 3.61 0.28
CA ASP A 116 16.36 5.09 0.42
C ASP A 116 15.92 5.82 -0.87
N SER A 117 16.21 5.24 -2.03
CA SER A 117 15.89 5.81 -3.35
C SER A 117 15.20 4.83 -4.30
N GLY A 118 14.26 4.02 -3.81
CA GLY A 118 13.40 3.18 -4.66
C GLY A 118 13.16 1.78 -4.11
N TRP A 119 13.33 0.77 -4.96
CA TRP A 119 13.02 -0.63 -4.64
C TRP A 119 14.14 -1.56 -5.09
N ALA A 120 14.63 -2.42 -4.19
CA ALA A 120 15.54 -3.52 -4.50
C ALA A 120 14.77 -4.81 -4.69
N LEU A 121 15.20 -5.69 -5.59
CA LEU A 121 14.68 -7.04 -5.69
C LEU A 121 15.19 -7.86 -4.50
N ASP A 122 14.28 -8.56 -3.81
CA ASP A 122 14.65 -9.47 -2.72
C ASP A 122 15.51 -10.64 -3.26
N GLN A 123 15.21 -11.05 -4.49
CA GLN A 123 15.96 -12.05 -5.25
C GLN A 123 16.38 -11.41 -6.58
N PRO A 124 17.64 -10.94 -6.71
CA PRO A 124 18.14 -10.37 -7.95
C PRO A 124 18.07 -11.36 -9.12
N GLU A 125 17.81 -10.84 -10.31
CA GLU A 125 17.60 -11.63 -11.53
C GLU A 125 18.57 -11.17 -12.62
N ALA A 126 19.55 -12.00 -12.97
CA ALA A 126 20.63 -11.64 -13.89
C ALA A 126 21.29 -10.30 -13.49
N GLU A 127 21.15 -9.25 -14.31
CA GLU A 127 21.71 -7.92 -14.06
C GLU A 127 20.72 -6.97 -13.36
N ILE A 128 19.47 -7.39 -13.15
CA ILE A 128 18.40 -6.59 -12.53
C ILE A 128 18.50 -6.75 -11.01
N ARG A 129 18.94 -5.68 -10.33
CA ARG A 129 19.04 -5.64 -8.85
C ARG A 129 18.00 -4.75 -8.22
N THR A 130 17.55 -3.74 -8.97
CA THR A 130 16.57 -2.75 -8.53
C THR A 130 15.42 -2.67 -9.52
N LEU A 131 14.29 -2.11 -9.05
CA LEU A 131 13.18 -1.81 -9.94
C LEU A 131 13.56 -0.75 -10.97
N ALA A 132 14.51 0.14 -10.66
CA ALA A 132 15.05 1.10 -11.63
C ALA A 132 15.75 0.38 -12.80
N ASP A 133 16.54 -0.67 -12.53
CA ASP A 133 17.16 -1.49 -13.57
C ASP A 133 16.11 -2.12 -14.48
N LEU A 134 15.01 -2.62 -13.91
CA LEU A 134 13.89 -3.21 -14.68
C LEU A 134 13.24 -2.18 -15.61
N TYR A 135 12.98 -0.97 -15.10
CA TYR A 135 12.41 0.11 -15.92
C TYR A 135 13.36 0.55 -17.04
N GLN A 136 14.66 0.63 -16.76
CA GLN A 136 15.67 0.95 -17.75
C GLN A 136 15.83 -0.15 -18.81
N LEU A 137 15.63 -1.42 -18.44
CA LEU A 137 15.60 -2.54 -19.38
C LEU A 137 14.37 -2.47 -20.29
N GLY A 138 13.18 -2.26 -19.71
CA GLY A 138 11.93 -2.21 -20.46
C GLY A 138 11.75 -0.96 -21.33
N GLU A 139 12.37 0.15 -20.95
CA GLU A 139 12.35 1.42 -21.69
C GLU A 139 13.69 2.16 -21.51
N PRO A 140 14.67 1.96 -22.41
CA PRO A 140 15.97 2.59 -22.29
C PRO A 140 15.91 4.12 -22.25
N GLY A 141 16.44 4.73 -21.19
CA GLY A 141 16.42 6.19 -21.00
C GLY A 141 15.24 6.68 -20.17
N TYR A 142 14.46 5.76 -19.58
CA TYR A 142 13.41 6.08 -18.64
C TYR A 142 13.92 6.94 -17.47
N SER A 143 13.27 8.08 -17.24
CA SER A 143 13.62 9.04 -16.19
C SER A 143 12.48 9.32 -15.21
N GLY A 144 11.39 8.55 -15.31
CA GLY A 144 10.24 8.63 -14.40
C GLY A 144 10.46 7.89 -13.08
N ARG A 145 9.41 7.81 -12.27
CA ARG A 145 9.44 7.03 -11.02
C ARG A 145 9.21 5.56 -11.30
N SER A 146 10.14 4.71 -10.87
CA SER A 146 9.96 3.24 -10.88
C SER A 146 9.03 2.83 -9.74
N THR A 147 7.79 2.48 -10.07
CA THR A 147 6.71 2.20 -9.10
C THR A 147 6.25 0.76 -9.16
N VAL A 148 5.84 0.19 -8.03
CA VAL A 148 5.07 -1.06 -8.00
C VAL A 148 3.56 -0.79 -7.99
N PRO A 149 2.72 -1.68 -8.55
CA PRO A 149 3.08 -2.93 -9.23
C PRO A 149 3.63 -2.70 -10.64
N VAL A 150 4.41 -3.68 -11.13
CA VAL A 150 4.79 -3.78 -12.55
C VAL A 150 4.31 -5.11 -13.08
N LEU A 151 3.50 -5.10 -14.15
CA LEU A 151 3.20 -6.27 -14.96
C LEU A 151 4.21 -6.32 -16.11
N TRP A 152 5.09 -7.32 -16.04
CA TRP A 152 6.21 -7.51 -16.97
C TRP A 152 5.93 -8.68 -17.91
N ASP A 153 6.24 -8.50 -19.19
CA ASP A 153 6.21 -9.57 -20.19
C ASP A 153 7.62 -10.14 -20.38
N THR A 154 7.81 -11.43 -20.07
CA THR A 154 9.11 -12.07 -20.20
C THR A 154 9.49 -12.37 -21.65
N GLN A 155 8.54 -12.41 -22.58
CA GLN A 155 8.81 -12.67 -24.00
C GLN A 155 9.33 -11.42 -24.70
N THR A 156 8.66 -10.29 -24.54
CA THR A 156 9.07 -9.01 -25.16
C THR A 156 10.11 -8.26 -24.34
N GLN A 157 10.32 -8.64 -23.08
CA GLN A 157 11.16 -7.93 -22.11
C GLN A 157 10.76 -6.46 -21.97
N THR A 158 9.46 -6.21 -21.86
CA THR A 158 8.90 -4.86 -21.69
C THR A 158 7.91 -4.79 -20.51
N ILE A 159 7.70 -3.56 -20.02
CA ILE A 159 6.62 -3.28 -19.07
C ILE A 159 5.30 -3.23 -19.85
N VAL A 160 4.38 -4.13 -19.51
CA VAL A 160 3.02 -4.10 -20.05
C VAL A 160 2.27 -2.92 -19.41
N ASN A 161 2.19 -2.92 -18.08
CA ASN A 161 1.38 -1.96 -17.35
C ASN A 161 1.90 -1.73 -15.92
N ASN A 162 1.88 -0.49 -15.43
CA ASN A 162 2.20 -0.15 -14.05
C ASN A 162 1.08 0.59 -13.30
N GLU A 163 -0.15 0.59 -13.85
CA GLU A 163 -1.36 1.08 -13.22
C GLU A 163 -2.14 -0.06 -12.56
N SER A 164 -2.09 -0.11 -11.22
CA SER A 164 -2.76 -1.16 -10.43
C SER A 164 -4.25 -1.35 -10.76
N ALA A 165 -4.99 -0.26 -11.07
CA ALA A 165 -6.41 -0.33 -11.34
C ALA A 165 -6.73 -1.03 -12.67
N GLU A 166 -5.85 -0.93 -13.66
CA GLU A 166 -5.98 -1.61 -14.95
C GLU A 166 -5.47 -3.06 -14.86
N VAL A 167 -4.34 -3.26 -14.15
CA VAL A 167 -3.78 -4.60 -13.94
C VAL A 167 -4.81 -5.52 -13.29
N ILE A 168 -5.53 -5.08 -12.25
CA ILE A 168 -6.55 -5.93 -11.62
C ILE A 168 -7.74 -6.24 -12.52
N VAL A 169 -8.06 -5.40 -13.49
CA VAL A 169 -9.10 -5.69 -14.48
C VAL A 169 -8.61 -6.78 -15.43
N MET A 170 -7.36 -6.66 -15.91
CA MET A 170 -6.76 -7.69 -16.77
C MET A 170 -6.64 -9.05 -16.07
N LEU A 171 -6.19 -9.06 -14.81
CA LEU A 171 -6.12 -10.28 -14.00
C LEU A 171 -7.50 -10.91 -13.78
N ASN A 172 -8.57 -10.10 -13.72
CA ASN A 172 -9.92 -10.58 -13.50
C ASN A 172 -10.49 -11.34 -14.72
N SER A 173 -10.29 -10.84 -15.95
CA SER A 173 -10.95 -11.37 -17.15
C SER A 173 -10.03 -12.09 -18.13
N GLU A 174 -8.85 -11.53 -18.43
CA GLU A 174 -8.06 -11.94 -19.60
C GLU A 174 -7.46 -13.34 -19.42
N PHE A 175 -7.22 -13.75 -18.18
CA PHE A 175 -6.64 -15.04 -17.85
C PHE A 175 -7.67 -16.11 -17.48
N ASN A 176 -8.96 -15.89 -17.75
CA ASN A 176 -10.01 -16.86 -17.38
C ASN A 176 -9.79 -18.27 -17.94
N ALA A 177 -9.15 -18.40 -19.12
CA ALA A 177 -8.87 -19.71 -19.71
C ALA A 177 -7.83 -20.54 -18.94
N ILE A 178 -6.99 -19.90 -18.11
CA ILE A 178 -5.90 -20.54 -17.36
C ILE A 178 -6.04 -20.39 -15.83
N ALA A 179 -6.98 -19.57 -15.37
CA ALA A 179 -7.29 -19.38 -13.96
C ALA A 179 -7.87 -20.67 -13.34
N THR A 180 -7.48 -20.98 -12.09
CA THR A 180 -8.12 -22.09 -11.35
C THR A 180 -9.52 -21.73 -10.87
N HIS A 181 -9.84 -20.43 -10.75
CA HIS A 181 -11.20 -19.92 -10.48
C HIS A 181 -11.74 -19.10 -11.67
N PRO A 182 -12.01 -19.75 -12.83
CA PRO A 182 -12.35 -19.05 -14.08
C PRO A 182 -13.73 -18.38 -14.03
N THR A 183 -14.64 -18.88 -13.20
CA THR A 183 -16.01 -18.35 -13.06
C THR A 183 -16.14 -17.21 -12.06
N LEU A 184 -15.11 -16.94 -11.25
CA LEU A 184 -15.11 -15.80 -10.34
C LEU A 184 -14.96 -14.51 -11.16
N ASP A 185 -15.94 -13.62 -11.08
CA ASP A 185 -15.90 -12.32 -11.72
C ASP A 185 -16.06 -11.21 -10.68
N LEU A 186 -14.98 -10.48 -10.45
CA LEU A 186 -14.91 -9.34 -9.53
C LEU A 186 -15.37 -8.03 -10.19
N TYR A 187 -15.64 -8.04 -11.50
CA TYR A 187 -16.08 -6.88 -12.26
C TYR A 187 -17.22 -7.20 -13.26
N PRO A 188 -18.33 -7.81 -12.77
CA PRO A 188 -19.40 -8.28 -13.65
C PRO A 188 -20.18 -7.13 -14.26
N GLU A 189 -20.58 -7.30 -15.52
CA GLU A 189 -21.24 -6.28 -16.36
C GLU A 189 -22.39 -5.56 -15.63
N ALA A 190 -23.27 -6.32 -14.98
CA ALA A 190 -24.44 -5.78 -14.28
C ALA A 190 -24.09 -4.87 -13.07
N LEU A 191 -22.89 -4.99 -12.51
CA LEU A 191 -22.44 -4.19 -11.36
C LEU A 191 -21.39 -3.14 -11.73
N LYS A 192 -20.86 -3.13 -12.96
CA LYS A 192 -19.80 -2.20 -13.39
C LYS A 192 -20.10 -0.73 -13.03
N PRO A 193 -21.29 -0.16 -13.33
CA PRO A 193 -21.56 1.24 -12.99
C PRO A 193 -21.44 1.55 -11.49
N LYS A 194 -21.90 0.63 -10.64
CA LYS A 194 -21.84 0.76 -9.18
C LYS A 194 -20.41 0.57 -8.65
N ILE A 195 -19.67 -0.37 -9.25
CA ILE A 195 -18.26 -0.60 -8.91
C ILE A 195 -17.43 0.64 -9.28
N ASP A 196 -17.68 1.25 -10.43
CA ASP A 196 -16.99 2.45 -10.89
C ASP A 196 -17.28 3.68 -10.03
N GLU A 197 -18.53 3.88 -9.63
CA GLU A 197 -18.91 4.92 -8.66
C GLU A 197 -18.14 4.78 -7.34
N TRP A 198 -18.10 3.56 -6.80
CA TRP A 198 -17.32 3.28 -5.58
C TRP A 198 -15.83 3.48 -5.79
N ASN A 199 -15.30 2.97 -6.90
CA ASN A 199 -13.89 3.05 -7.24
C ASN A 199 -13.37 4.47 -7.30
N GLU A 200 -14.13 5.36 -7.94
CA GLU A 200 -13.82 6.79 -8.05
C GLU A 200 -13.79 7.42 -6.67
N LYS A 201 -14.88 7.23 -5.90
CA LYS A 201 -15.03 7.80 -4.56
C LYS A 201 -13.94 7.31 -3.61
N ILE A 202 -13.73 6.00 -3.54
CA ILE A 202 -12.73 5.35 -2.67
C ILE A 202 -11.32 5.77 -3.09
N TYR A 203 -11.03 5.90 -4.39
CA TYR A 203 -9.72 6.38 -4.82
C TYR A 203 -9.43 7.78 -4.29
N HIS A 204 -10.33 8.73 -4.53
CA HIS A 204 -10.08 10.14 -4.20
C HIS A 204 -10.06 10.43 -2.69
N SER A 205 -10.98 9.83 -1.95
CA SER A 205 -11.22 10.16 -0.54
C SER A 205 -10.59 9.19 0.45
N VAL A 206 -10.33 7.93 0.05
CA VAL A 206 -9.80 6.89 0.95
C VAL A 206 -8.40 6.46 0.53
N ASN A 207 -8.24 5.80 -0.62
CA ASN A 207 -6.95 5.25 -1.05
C ASN A 207 -5.88 6.33 -1.22
N ASN A 208 -6.19 7.40 -1.95
CA ASN A 208 -5.32 8.56 -2.07
C ASN A 208 -5.56 9.56 -0.93
N GLY A 209 -6.72 9.51 -0.28
CA GLY A 209 -7.07 10.41 0.83
C GLY A 209 -6.15 10.27 2.04
N VAL A 210 -5.76 9.04 2.41
CA VAL A 210 -4.79 8.84 3.50
C VAL A 210 -3.42 9.45 3.18
N TYR A 211 -2.96 9.36 1.92
CA TYR A 211 -1.72 10.02 1.48
C TYR A 211 -1.87 11.54 1.45
N ARG A 212 -3.03 12.06 1.04
CA ARG A 212 -3.35 13.50 1.10
C ARG A 212 -3.30 14.01 2.55
N CYS A 213 -3.72 13.21 3.53
CA CYS A 213 -3.55 13.55 4.95
C CYS A 213 -2.07 13.52 5.36
N GLY A 214 -1.38 12.39 5.11
CA GLY A 214 -0.01 12.18 5.58
C GLY A 214 1.03 13.10 4.95
N PHE A 215 0.81 13.52 3.72
CA PHE A 215 1.71 14.37 2.96
C PHE A 215 1.27 15.84 2.85
N ALA A 216 0.17 16.22 3.52
CA ALA A 216 -0.24 17.62 3.58
C ALA A 216 0.87 18.49 4.17
N GLN A 217 1.15 19.62 3.51
CA GLN A 217 2.18 20.58 3.96
C GLN A 217 1.58 21.82 4.65
N THR A 218 0.25 21.87 4.79
CA THR A 218 -0.50 22.94 5.47
C THR A 218 -1.61 22.30 6.32
N GLN A 219 -2.05 22.99 7.37
CA GLN A 219 -3.12 22.51 8.24
C GLN A 219 -4.44 22.42 7.46
N GLU A 220 -4.70 23.41 6.61
CA GLU A 220 -5.92 23.49 5.80
C GLU A 220 -6.04 22.32 4.81
N ALA A 221 -4.94 21.96 4.13
CA ALA A 221 -4.92 20.81 3.22
C ALA A 221 -5.16 19.49 3.97
N TYR A 222 -4.57 19.35 5.16
CA TYR A 222 -4.79 18.19 6.03
C TYR A 222 -6.26 18.12 6.48
N ASP A 223 -6.84 19.22 6.97
CA ASP A 223 -8.21 19.25 7.51
C ASP A 223 -9.23 18.90 6.42
N VAL A 224 -9.04 19.40 5.19
CA VAL A 224 -9.89 19.06 4.04
C VAL A 224 -9.78 17.57 3.71
N ALA A 225 -8.56 17.04 3.59
CA ALA A 225 -8.34 15.63 3.25
C ALA A 225 -8.89 14.69 4.34
N CYS A 226 -8.63 15.01 5.61
CA CYS A 226 -9.08 14.23 6.76
C CYS A 226 -10.61 14.22 6.87
N LYS A 227 -11.26 15.38 6.68
CA LYS A 227 -12.72 15.47 6.64
C LYS A 227 -13.31 14.61 5.53
N GLN A 228 -12.77 14.69 4.30
CA GLN A 228 -13.25 13.89 3.17
C GLN A 228 -13.07 12.38 3.39
N LEU A 229 -11.93 11.99 3.94
CA LEU A 229 -11.62 10.60 4.29
C LEU A 229 -12.65 10.03 5.26
N PHE A 230 -12.84 10.68 6.40
CA PHE A 230 -13.73 10.15 7.43
C PHE A 230 -15.21 10.23 7.06
N ASN A 231 -15.64 11.25 6.30
CA ASN A 231 -17.00 11.28 5.77
C ASN A 231 -17.29 10.07 4.87
N THR A 232 -16.31 9.67 4.05
CA THR A 232 -16.48 8.52 3.16
C THR A 232 -16.42 7.20 3.92
N LEU A 233 -15.54 7.08 4.92
CA LEU A 233 -15.51 5.90 5.80
C LEU A 233 -16.82 5.72 6.58
N ASP A 234 -17.41 6.81 7.07
CA ASP A 234 -18.72 6.78 7.75
C ASP A 234 -19.84 6.31 6.81
N GLU A 235 -19.82 6.75 5.55
CA GLU A 235 -20.80 6.32 4.54
C GLU A 235 -20.64 4.84 4.18
N ILE A 236 -19.40 4.38 3.99
CA ILE A 236 -19.10 2.97 3.74
C ILE A 236 -19.58 2.13 4.93
N ASP A 237 -19.28 2.53 6.16
CA ASP A 237 -19.70 1.82 7.37
C ASP A 237 -21.22 1.68 7.45
N ALA A 238 -21.97 2.74 7.10
CA ALA A 238 -23.43 2.72 7.07
C ALA A 238 -23.99 1.75 6.01
N ILE A 239 -23.36 1.66 4.84
CA ILE A 239 -23.79 0.76 3.76
C ILE A 239 -23.48 -0.70 4.09
N LEU A 240 -22.35 -0.94 4.77
CA LEU A 240 -21.92 -2.26 5.24
C LEU A 240 -22.75 -2.81 6.40
N GLU A 241 -23.65 -2.02 6.98
CA GLU A 241 -24.67 -2.51 7.92
C GLU A 241 -25.66 -3.46 7.24
N LYS A 242 -26.02 -3.17 5.98
CA LYS A 242 -27.06 -3.90 5.23
C LYS A 242 -26.47 -4.84 4.20
N ASN A 243 -25.31 -4.52 3.65
CA ASN A 243 -24.67 -5.30 2.60
C ASN A 243 -23.42 -5.97 3.16
N ARG A 244 -23.15 -7.21 2.72
CA ARG A 244 -21.91 -7.91 3.09
C ARG A 244 -20.69 -7.19 2.49
N TYR A 245 -20.80 -6.76 1.23
CA TYR A 245 -19.79 -6.04 0.46
C TYR A 245 -20.35 -4.73 -0.14
N LEU A 246 -19.49 -3.86 -0.68
CA LEU A 246 -19.88 -2.53 -1.20
C LEU A 246 -20.97 -2.62 -2.28
N CYS A 247 -20.87 -3.62 -3.15
CA CYS A 247 -21.79 -3.78 -4.27
C CYS A 247 -22.94 -4.77 -4.01
N GLY A 248 -22.93 -5.52 -2.89
CA GLY A 248 -23.98 -6.47 -2.56
C GLY A 248 -23.48 -7.65 -1.72
N ASP A 249 -23.74 -8.87 -2.21
CA ASP A 249 -23.47 -10.12 -1.48
C ASP A 249 -22.11 -10.76 -1.78
N TYR A 250 -21.45 -10.34 -2.86
CA TYR A 250 -20.18 -10.89 -3.34
C TYR A 250 -19.11 -9.80 -3.43
N PRO A 251 -17.82 -10.16 -3.23
CA PRO A 251 -16.72 -9.21 -3.36
C PRO A 251 -16.53 -8.79 -4.83
N THR A 252 -16.14 -7.53 -5.01
CA THR A 252 -15.86 -6.92 -6.31
C THR A 252 -14.49 -6.22 -6.30
N LEU A 253 -14.04 -5.69 -7.44
CA LEU A 253 -12.82 -4.90 -7.51
C LEU A 253 -12.88 -3.63 -6.64
N ALA A 254 -14.07 -3.09 -6.33
CA ALA A 254 -14.22 -2.01 -5.36
C ALA A 254 -13.81 -2.44 -3.95
N ASP A 255 -14.21 -3.67 -3.55
CA ASP A 255 -13.88 -4.21 -2.23
C ASP A 255 -12.37 -4.47 -2.12
N VAL A 256 -11.73 -5.01 -3.17
CA VAL A 256 -10.26 -5.19 -3.24
C VAL A 256 -9.51 -3.85 -3.12
N ARG A 257 -9.98 -2.83 -3.84
CA ARG A 257 -9.38 -1.49 -3.79
C ARG A 257 -9.50 -0.85 -2.42
N LEU A 258 -10.61 -1.05 -1.71
CA LEU A 258 -10.81 -0.58 -0.35
C LEU A 258 -9.98 -1.39 0.67
N PHE A 259 -10.01 -2.72 0.58
CA PHE A 259 -9.34 -3.66 1.48
C PHE A 259 -7.89 -3.28 1.73
N THR A 260 -7.14 -3.06 0.65
CA THR A 260 -5.71 -2.75 0.71
C THR A 260 -5.39 -1.47 1.49
N THR A 261 -6.31 -0.51 1.56
CA THR A 261 -6.18 0.67 2.43
C THR A 261 -6.60 0.36 3.86
N LEU A 262 -7.72 -0.34 4.07
CA LEU A 262 -8.19 -0.69 5.42
C LEU A 262 -7.19 -1.55 6.20
N PHE A 263 -6.57 -2.53 5.55
CA PHE A 263 -5.53 -3.40 6.14
C PHE A 263 -4.36 -2.59 6.71
N ARG A 264 -4.03 -1.46 6.08
CA ARG A 264 -2.91 -0.59 6.47
C ARG A 264 -3.32 0.55 7.39
N PHE A 265 -4.62 0.75 7.59
CA PHE A 265 -5.12 1.95 8.21
C PHE A 265 -4.68 2.06 9.67
N ASP A 266 -5.04 1.09 10.50
CA ASP A 266 -4.66 1.10 11.92
C ASP A 266 -3.16 0.83 12.11
N VAL A 267 -2.54 0.13 11.15
CA VAL A 267 -1.12 -0.24 11.16
C VAL A 267 -0.19 0.93 10.90
N ALA A 268 -0.54 1.83 9.97
CA ALA A 268 0.32 2.90 9.52
C ALA A 268 -0.40 4.25 9.40
N TYR A 269 -1.55 4.30 8.71
CA TYR A 269 -2.19 5.58 8.37
C TYR A 269 -2.73 6.33 9.58
N TYR A 270 -3.28 5.61 10.56
CA TYR A 270 -3.82 6.17 11.79
C TYR A 270 -2.76 6.97 12.53
N GLY A 271 -1.57 6.39 12.74
CA GLY A 271 -0.47 7.06 13.42
C GLY A 271 0.32 7.99 12.50
N LEU A 272 1.01 7.42 11.51
CA LEU A 272 2.00 8.14 10.69
C LEU A 272 1.36 9.26 9.86
N PHE A 273 0.25 8.96 9.19
CA PHE A 273 -0.46 9.92 8.33
C PHE A 273 -1.47 10.78 9.07
N LYS A 274 -1.56 10.61 10.40
CA LYS A 274 -2.48 11.35 11.28
C LYS A 274 -3.95 11.14 10.91
N CYS A 275 -4.30 10.02 10.27
CA CYS A 275 -5.70 9.66 10.00
C CYS A 275 -6.36 9.13 11.29
N ASN A 276 -6.39 9.94 12.35
CA ASN A 276 -6.57 9.45 13.74
C ASN A 276 -7.93 9.80 14.38
N ARG A 277 -8.93 10.21 13.60
CA ARG A 277 -10.28 10.49 14.14
C ARG A 277 -10.95 9.23 14.73
N ARG A 278 -10.71 8.07 14.11
CA ARG A 278 -11.24 6.75 14.51
C ARG A 278 -10.42 5.63 13.86
N ARG A 279 -10.16 4.54 14.57
CA ARG A 279 -9.54 3.32 13.99
C ARG A 279 -10.57 2.53 13.18
N ILE A 280 -10.13 1.71 12.22
CA ILE A 280 -11.03 0.81 11.48
C ILE A 280 -11.71 -0.18 12.41
N GLN A 281 -11.01 -0.67 13.43
CA GLN A 281 -11.60 -1.56 14.45
C GLN A 281 -12.68 -0.88 15.31
N ASP A 282 -12.69 0.45 15.42
CA ASP A 282 -13.68 1.19 16.22
C ASP A 282 -14.98 1.50 15.45
N TYR A 283 -15.05 1.14 14.16
CA TYR A 283 -16.25 1.25 13.34
C TYR A 283 -17.16 0.04 13.51
N LYS A 284 -18.49 0.24 13.39
CA LYS A 284 -19.48 -0.81 13.65
C LYS A 284 -19.36 -1.99 12.68
N ASN A 285 -19.11 -1.71 11.40
CA ASN A 285 -19.13 -2.70 10.33
C ASN A 285 -17.78 -2.84 9.63
N LEU A 286 -16.98 -1.78 9.52
CA LEU A 286 -15.70 -1.80 8.78
C LEU A 286 -14.68 -2.81 9.35
N GLY A 287 -14.58 -2.98 10.67
CA GLY A 287 -13.66 -3.95 11.28
C GLY A 287 -14.02 -5.40 10.92
N ALA A 288 -15.30 -5.75 11.02
CA ALA A 288 -15.79 -7.06 10.59
C ALA A 288 -15.66 -7.25 9.06
N TYR A 289 -15.86 -6.19 8.28
CA TYR A 289 -15.70 -6.22 6.82
C TYR A 289 -14.25 -6.45 6.39
N LEU A 290 -13.30 -5.79 7.06
CA LEU A 290 -11.87 -6.05 6.86
C LEU A 290 -11.53 -7.52 7.17
N SER A 291 -12.08 -8.06 8.25
CA SER A 291 -11.86 -9.46 8.65
C SER A 291 -12.47 -10.46 7.65
N ASP A 292 -13.67 -10.20 7.15
CA ASP A 292 -14.34 -11.02 6.10
C ASP A 292 -13.47 -11.11 4.83
N LEU A 293 -12.96 -9.98 4.35
CA LEU A 293 -12.08 -9.95 3.18
C LEU A 293 -10.72 -10.62 3.43
N TYR A 294 -10.13 -10.41 4.61
CA TYR A 294 -8.86 -11.03 4.99
C TYR A 294 -8.95 -12.57 5.01
N GLN A 295 -10.11 -13.10 5.43
CA GLN A 295 -10.38 -14.53 5.56
C GLN A 295 -10.83 -15.20 4.25
N LEU A 296 -10.98 -14.45 3.15
CA LEU A 296 -11.18 -15.07 1.83
C LEU A 296 -9.99 -15.97 1.45
N PRO A 297 -10.22 -17.09 0.77
CA PRO A 297 -9.15 -18.02 0.40
C PRO A 297 -7.99 -17.32 -0.31
N GLY A 298 -6.78 -17.50 0.21
CA GLY A 298 -5.54 -16.94 -0.34
C GLY A 298 -5.27 -15.46 0.00
N VAL A 299 -6.21 -14.69 0.55
CA VAL A 299 -5.99 -13.25 0.82
C VAL A 299 -5.07 -13.02 2.02
N ALA A 300 -5.15 -13.85 3.06
CA ALA A 300 -4.26 -13.72 4.22
C ALA A 300 -2.77 -13.83 3.86
N SER A 301 -2.40 -14.64 2.85
CA SER A 301 -1.00 -14.80 2.42
C SER A 301 -0.45 -13.61 1.63
N THR A 302 -1.31 -12.70 1.16
CA THR A 302 -0.90 -11.46 0.50
C THR A 302 -0.62 -10.33 1.49
N CYS A 303 -0.90 -10.54 2.78
CA CYS A 303 -0.85 -9.55 3.83
C CYS A 303 0.44 -9.68 4.66
N ASP A 304 1.30 -8.65 4.61
CA ASP A 304 2.52 -8.58 5.42
C ASP A 304 2.55 -7.29 6.25
N GLN A 305 2.12 -7.40 7.51
CA GLN A 305 2.09 -6.28 8.45
C GLN A 305 3.49 -5.73 8.73
N GLU A 306 4.49 -6.58 8.82
CA GLU A 306 5.85 -6.17 9.19
C GLU A 306 6.52 -5.41 8.04
N SER A 307 6.33 -5.85 6.80
CA SER A 307 6.76 -5.08 5.63
C SER A 307 6.04 -3.74 5.53
N VAL A 308 4.73 -3.67 5.81
CA VAL A 308 3.99 -2.41 5.89
C VAL A 308 4.61 -1.49 6.94
N LYS A 309 4.81 -1.95 8.18
CA LYS A 309 5.34 -1.12 9.26
C LYS A 309 6.76 -0.64 8.95
N ARG A 310 7.63 -1.55 8.49
CA ARG A 310 9.02 -1.24 8.13
C ARG A 310 9.09 -0.19 7.06
N ASP A 311 8.25 -0.29 6.02
CA ASP A 311 8.29 0.66 4.93
C ASP A 311 7.77 2.04 5.33
N TYR A 312 6.56 2.09 5.88
CA TYR A 312 5.92 3.37 6.20
C TYR A 312 6.68 4.14 7.29
N TYR A 313 7.08 3.47 8.38
CA TYR A 313 7.78 4.14 9.48
C TYR A 313 9.28 4.25 9.25
N GLY A 314 9.89 3.36 8.45
CA GLY A 314 11.33 3.33 8.21
C GLY A 314 11.80 4.18 7.02
N ASN A 315 11.05 4.21 5.91
CA ASN A 315 11.52 4.78 4.64
C ASN A 315 10.85 6.09 4.24
N LEU A 316 9.73 6.47 4.85
CA LEU A 316 9.05 7.73 4.53
C LEU A 316 9.68 8.94 5.26
N PHE A 317 11.00 9.06 5.23
CA PHE A 317 11.66 10.28 5.69
C PHE A 317 11.27 11.46 4.78
N PRO A 318 10.85 12.62 5.32
CA PRO A 318 11.00 13.07 6.70
C PRO A 318 9.74 12.98 7.59
N LEU A 319 8.75 12.15 7.26
CA LEU A 319 7.53 12.00 8.07
C LEU A 319 7.81 11.39 9.46
N ASN A 320 8.74 10.44 9.55
CA ASN A 320 9.19 9.85 10.80
C ASN A 320 10.72 9.95 10.94
N PRO A 321 11.27 11.11 11.33
CA PRO A 321 12.71 11.33 11.35
C PRO A 321 13.50 10.37 12.25
N GLY A 322 12.86 9.83 13.28
CA GLY A 322 13.49 8.89 14.20
C GLY A 322 13.56 7.45 13.68
N GLY A 323 12.84 7.12 12.60
CA GLY A 323 12.78 5.76 12.06
C GLY A 323 12.20 4.72 13.02
N ILE A 324 11.63 5.15 14.15
CA ILE A 324 11.08 4.24 15.16
C ILE A 324 9.79 3.63 14.61
N ILE A 325 9.76 2.30 14.57
CA ILE A 325 8.60 1.51 14.15
C ILE A 325 7.77 1.17 15.40
N PRO A 326 6.48 1.58 15.48
CA PRO A 326 5.62 1.23 16.60
C PRO A 326 5.43 -0.28 16.76
N SER A 327 5.23 -0.75 17.99
CA SER A 327 4.95 -2.16 18.24
C SER A 327 3.56 -2.59 17.77
N GLY A 328 2.54 -1.75 18.01
CA GLY A 328 1.16 -2.02 17.63
C GLY A 328 0.80 -1.68 16.18
N PRO A 329 -0.48 -1.82 15.83
CA PRO A 329 -1.53 -2.51 16.59
C PRO A 329 -1.34 -4.03 16.55
N ASP A 330 -1.96 -4.73 17.50
CA ASP A 330 -2.14 -6.17 17.40
C ASP A 330 -3.26 -6.49 16.39
N LEU A 331 -2.95 -7.31 15.39
CA LEU A 331 -3.90 -7.72 14.34
C LEU A 331 -4.42 -9.14 14.53
N THR A 332 -4.12 -9.84 15.64
CA THR A 332 -4.62 -11.22 15.86
C THR A 332 -6.11 -11.36 15.64
N ASN A 333 -6.89 -10.34 16.01
CA ASN A 333 -8.35 -10.37 15.94
C ASN A 333 -8.89 -10.30 14.50
N ILE A 334 -8.06 -9.99 13.48
CA ILE A 334 -8.49 -9.98 12.08
C ILE A 334 -8.91 -11.38 11.58
N SER A 335 -8.45 -12.42 12.26
CA SER A 335 -8.78 -13.82 11.96
C SER A 335 -9.93 -14.36 12.83
N GLU A 336 -10.50 -13.56 13.72
CA GLU A 336 -11.66 -13.97 14.52
C GLU A 336 -12.95 -14.03 13.66
N PRO A 337 -13.95 -14.84 14.04
CA PRO A 337 -15.23 -14.89 13.34
C PRO A 337 -15.90 -13.50 13.25
N HIS A 338 -16.21 -13.07 12.02
CA HIS A 338 -16.73 -11.73 11.74
C HIS A 338 -18.27 -11.65 11.61
N GLY A 339 -18.97 -12.79 11.46
CA GLY A 339 -20.44 -12.86 11.46
C GLY A 339 -21.13 -12.23 10.24
N ARG A 340 -20.38 -11.86 9.20
CA ARG A 340 -20.90 -11.12 8.03
C ARG A 340 -21.55 -12.00 6.98
N GLU A 341 -21.32 -13.31 7.04
CA GLU A 341 -22.02 -14.33 6.26
C GLU A 341 -23.55 -14.25 6.44
N MET A 342 -24.01 -13.78 7.60
CA MET A 342 -25.42 -13.57 7.92
C MET A 342 -26.09 -12.42 7.16
N LEU A 343 -25.31 -11.56 6.47
CA LEU A 343 -25.82 -10.43 5.68
C LEU A 343 -26.00 -10.79 4.19
N GLY A 344 -25.36 -11.85 3.71
CA GLY A 344 -25.45 -12.30 2.32
C GLY A 344 -26.76 -13.04 2.01
N LYS A 345 -27.04 -13.32 0.74
CA LYS A 345 -28.23 -14.10 0.30
C LYS A 345 -28.48 -15.39 1.10
N ALA A 346 -27.43 -16.14 1.42
CA ALA A 346 -27.52 -17.35 2.23
C ALA A 346 -27.99 -17.07 3.67
N GLY A 347 -27.51 -15.99 4.30
CA GLY A 347 -27.94 -15.56 5.64
C GLY A 347 -29.34 -14.92 5.67
N ARG A 348 -29.75 -14.24 4.59
CA ARG A 348 -31.09 -13.65 4.46
C ARG A 348 -32.19 -14.70 4.30
N ALA A 349 -31.88 -15.85 3.69
CA ALA A 349 -32.82 -16.96 3.53
C ALA A 349 -33.10 -17.74 4.83
N ILE A 350 -32.27 -17.56 5.87
CA ILE A 350 -32.35 -18.29 7.15
C ILE A 350 -33.05 -17.45 8.24
N ARG A 351 -33.32 -16.15 7.99
CA ARG A 351 -34.12 -15.33 8.92
C ARG A 351 -35.61 -15.58 8.65
N PRO A 352 -36.39 -16.01 9.66
CA PRO A 352 -37.83 -16.28 9.51
C PRO A 352 -38.64 -15.03 9.18
#